data_AF-A0A158J6D4-F1
#
_entry.id   AF-A0A158J6D4-F1
#
_cell.length_a   1.000
_cell.length_b   1.000
_cell.length_c   1.000
_cell.angle_alpha   90.00
_cell.angle_beta   90.00
_cell.angle_gamma   90.00
#
_symmetry.space_group_name_H-M   'P 1'
#
loop_
_entity.id
_entity.type
_entity.pdbx_description
1 polymer ?
#
loop_
_entity_poly.entity_id
_entity_poly.type
_entity_poly.pdbx_seq_one_letter_code
_entity_poly.pdbx_strand_id
1 'polypeptide(L)'
;MVAWNSALLYDMIYTQPVVYEFDQLRTPTLLLIGDKDTTAIGKDFAPPEVRPTLGRYPDLAKLAAERIAGAKLVEFPELGHAPQMQDPAAFHKALLEGLAKAPTNR
;
A
#
# COMPACT_ATOMS: atom_id res chain seq x y z
N MET A 1 6.33 4.97 27.87
CA MET A 1 5.54 3.84 27.32
C MET A 1 5.30 4.01 25.82
N VAL A 2 4.68 5.11 25.37
CA VAL A 2 4.37 5.35 23.94
C VAL A 2 5.61 5.34 23.04
N ALA A 3 6.68 6.06 23.40
CA ALA A 3 7.91 6.12 22.58
C ALA A 3 8.61 4.76 22.44
N TRP A 4 8.63 3.96 23.50
CA TRP A 4 9.25 2.62 23.49
C TRP A 4 8.50 1.66 22.58
N ASN A 5 7.16 1.63 22.70
CA ASN A 5 6.33 0.80 21.83
C ASN A 5 6.43 1.24 20.37
N SER A 6 6.51 2.56 20.11
CA SER A 6 6.74 3.09 18.76
C SER A 6 8.06 2.57 18.17
N ALA A 7 9.16 2.63 18.94
CA ALA A 7 10.47 2.14 18.47
C ALA A 7 10.45 0.65 18.12
N LEU A 8 9.80 -0.18 18.95
CA LEU A 8 9.66 -1.62 18.68
C LEU A 8 8.83 -1.89 17.41
N LEU A 9 7.79 -1.10 17.14
CA LEU A 9 6.99 -1.23 15.93
C LEU A 9 7.77 -0.80 14.68
N TYR A 10 8.56 0.27 14.75
CA TYR A 10 9.43 0.68 13.64
C TYR A 10 10.47 -0.40 13.31
N ASP A 11 11.07 -1.02 14.33
CA ASP A 11 11.99 -2.14 14.17
C ASP A 11 11.30 -3.35 13.49
N MET A 12 10.10 -3.71 13.97
CA MET A 12 9.29 -4.79 13.36
C MET A 12 9.00 -4.52 11.88
N ILE A 13 8.51 -3.31 11.53
CA ILE A 13 8.21 -2.95 10.13
C ILE A 13 9.46 -3.06 9.24
N TYR A 14 10.62 -2.66 9.76
CA TYR A 14 11.87 -2.68 9.00
C TYR A 14 12.44 -4.09 8.81
N THR A 15 12.31 -4.95 9.83
CA THR A 15 13.00 -6.25 9.88
C THR A 15 12.13 -7.43 9.42
N GLN A 16 10.81 -7.26 9.31
CA GLN A 16 9.87 -8.34 9.00
C GLN A 16 9.05 -8.05 7.73
N PRO A 17 9.66 -8.14 6.54
CA PRO A 17 8.99 -7.81 5.27
C PRO A 17 8.02 -8.90 4.83
N VAL A 18 6.88 -8.49 4.26
CA VAL A 18 5.85 -9.39 3.69
C VAL A 18 5.85 -9.46 2.16
N VAL A 19 6.61 -8.58 1.49
CA VAL A 19 6.58 -8.43 0.02
C VAL A 19 6.98 -9.69 -0.75
N TYR A 20 7.74 -10.58 -0.11
CA TYR A 20 8.18 -11.85 -0.69
C TYR A 20 7.10 -12.94 -0.68
N GLU A 21 6.00 -12.72 0.06
CA GLU A 21 4.91 -13.67 0.24
C GLU A 21 3.62 -13.21 -0.46
N PHE A 22 3.68 -12.12 -1.22
CA PHE A 22 2.53 -11.57 -1.94
C PHE A 22 1.91 -12.57 -2.94
N ASP A 23 2.73 -13.42 -3.55
CA ASP A 23 2.30 -14.50 -4.45
C ASP A 23 1.62 -15.67 -3.70
N GLN A 24 1.73 -15.73 -2.38
CA GLN A 24 1.09 -16.74 -1.54
C GLN A 24 -0.34 -16.38 -1.14
N LEU A 25 -0.78 -15.14 -1.39
CA LEU A 25 -2.15 -14.71 -1.12
C LEU A 25 -3.15 -15.50 -1.99
N ARG A 26 -4.10 -16.18 -1.33
CA ARG A 26 -5.14 -17.01 -1.99
C ARG A 26 -6.50 -16.34 -2.06
N THR A 27 -6.64 -15.19 -1.41
CA THR A 27 -7.90 -14.44 -1.33
C THR A 27 -7.93 -13.35 -2.40
N PRO A 28 -9.10 -13.05 -2.98
CA PRO A 28 -9.27 -11.87 -3.82
C PRO A 28 -8.75 -10.62 -3.10
N THR A 29 -7.86 -9.87 -3.75
CA THR A 29 -7.19 -8.71 -3.17
C THR A 29 -7.53 -7.46 -3.96
N LEU A 30 -7.90 -6.39 -3.26
CA LEU A 30 -8.15 -5.06 -3.83
C LEU A 30 -7.10 -4.10 -3.28
N LEU A 31 -6.31 -3.50 -4.17
CA LEU A 31 -5.34 -2.46 -3.86
C LEU A 31 -5.94 -1.09 -4.22
N LEU A 32 -6.05 -0.20 -3.24
CA LEU A 32 -6.58 1.16 -3.38
C LEU A 32 -5.46 2.16 -3.09
N ILE A 33 -4.81 2.70 -4.12
CA ILE A 33 -3.51 3.37 -3.99
C ILE A 33 -3.57 4.83 -4.44
N GLY A 34 -3.13 5.77 -3.61
CA GLY A 34 -2.90 7.15 -4.01
C GLY A 34 -1.51 7.34 -4.62
N ASP A 35 -1.45 7.86 -5.84
CA ASP A 35 -0.20 7.93 -6.63
C ASP A 35 0.79 8.98 -6.12
N LYS A 36 0.32 9.98 -5.36
CA LYS A 36 1.17 10.99 -4.71
C LYS A 36 1.70 10.52 -3.36
N ASP A 37 1.45 9.28 -2.95
CA ASP A 37 2.08 8.73 -1.77
C ASP A 37 3.59 8.59 -2.01
N THR A 38 4.38 9.06 -1.03
CA THR A 38 5.84 8.99 -1.07
C THR A 38 6.44 8.30 0.14
N THR A 39 5.60 7.57 0.89
CA THR A 39 5.94 6.89 2.14
C THR A 39 7.03 5.86 1.91
N ALA A 40 8.08 5.94 2.73
CA ALA A 40 9.12 4.93 2.81
C ALA A 40 9.77 5.02 4.19
N ILE A 41 9.85 3.88 4.88
CA ILE A 41 10.46 3.81 6.21
C ILE A 41 11.96 4.11 6.09
N GLY A 42 12.45 5.02 6.93
CA GLY A 42 13.86 5.43 6.92
C GLY A 42 14.26 6.34 5.76
N LYS A 43 13.32 6.84 4.95
CA LYS A 43 13.61 7.71 3.78
C LYS A 43 14.48 8.92 4.11
N ASP A 44 14.29 9.52 5.28
CA ASP A 44 15.07 10.70 5.70
C ASP A 44 16.52 10.39 6.04
N PHE A 45 16.83 9.13 6.35
CA PHE A 45 18.18 8.64 6.67
C PHE A 45 18.87 7.97 5.47
N ALA A 46 18.15 7.80 4.34
CA ALA A 46 18.71 7.21 3.14
C ALA A 46 19.73 8.15 2.48
N PRO A 47 20.78 7.62 1.84
CA PRO A 47 21.72 8.43 1.06
C PRO A 47 20.98 9.28 0.00
N PRO A 48 21.46 10.50 -0.30
CA PRO A 48 20.81 11.41 -1.27
C PRO A 48 20.54 10.79 -2.63
N GLU A 49 21.38 9.86 -3.08
CA GLU A 49 21.26 9.13 -4.33
C GLU A 49 20.18 8.04 -4.32
N VAL A 50 19.85 7.48 -3.15
CA VAL A 50 18.81 6.43 -2.99
C VAL A 50 17.45 7.05 -2.68
N ARG A 51 17.42 8.15 -1.92
CA ARG A 51 16.18 8.80 -1.47
C ARG A 51 15.14 9.06 -2.58
N PRO A 52 15.50 9.45 -3.82
CA PRO A 52 14.54 9.66 -4.92
C PRO A 52 13.90 8.37 -5.46
N THR A 53 14.51 7.20 -5.21
CA THR A 53 13.98 5.92 -5.68
C THR A 53 12.98 5.30 -4.71
N LEU A 54 12.90 5.81 -3.48
CA LEU A 54 12.04 5.28 -2.41
C LEU A 54 10.63 5.87 -2.46
N GLY A 55 9.64 5.05 -2.12
CA GLY A 55 8.24 5.48 -1.99
C GLY A 55 7.60 5.87 -3.32
N ARG A 56 7.98 5.23 -4.44
CA ARG A 56 7.37 5.48 -5.75
C ARG A 56 6.09 4.65 -5.91
N TYR A 57 5.00 5.07 -5.25
CA TYR A 57 3.76 4.30 -5.20
C TYR A 57 3.14 3.89 -6.54
N PRO A 58 3.20 4.70 -7.62
CA PRO A 58 2.72 4.26 -8.94
C PRO A 58 3.44 3.02 -9.48
N ASP A 59 4.74 2.86 -9.15
CA ASP A 59 5.50 1.68 -9.55
C ASP A 59 5.28 0.53 -8.57
N LEU A 60 5.30 0.82 -7.26
CA LEU A 60 5.10 -0.17 -6.20
C LEU A 60 3.72 -0.83 -6.28
N ALA A 61 2.67 -0.07 -6.62
CA ALA A 61 1.31 -0.56 -6.78
C ALA A 61 1.21 -1.60 -7.89
N LYS A 62 1.83 -1.33 -9.04
CA LYS A 62 1.86 -2.23 -10.19
C LYS A 62 2.65 -3.49 -9.87
N LEU A 63 3.84 -3.34 -9.28
CA LEU A 63 4.65 -4.47 -8.85
C LEU A 63 3.92 -5.36 -7.83
N ALA A 64 3.19 -4.77 -6.88
CA ALA A 64 2.37 -5.53 -5.94
C ALA A 64 1.20 -6.25 -6.64
N ALA A 65 0.48 -5.56 -7.52
CA ALA A 65 -0.63 -6.14 -8.27
C ALA A 65 -0.19 -7.29 -9.19
N GLU A 66 0.98 -7.19 -9.80
CA GLU A 66 1.57 -8.25 -10.64
C GLU A 66 1.93 -9.51 -9.83
N ARG A 67 2.39 -9.33 -8.59
CA ARG A 67 2.75 -10.47 -7.71
C ARG A 67 1.55 -11.14 -7.07
N ILE A 68 0.51 -10.39 -6.74
CA ILE A 68 -0.67 -10.93 -6.05
C ILE A 68 -1.63 -11.50 -7.09
N ALA A 69 -1.76 -12.83 -7.13
CA ALA A 69 -2.62 -13.51 -8.08
C ALA A 69 -4.09 -13.02 -7.98
N GLY A 70 -4.62 -12.48 -9.07
CA GLY A 70 -5.99 -11.98 -9.15
C GLY A 70 -6.23 -10.66 -8.41
N ALA A 71 -5.18 -9.90 -8.07
CA ALA A 71 -5.34 -8.58 -7.50
C ALA A 71 -6.05 -7.63 -8.48
N LYS A 72 -6.89 -6.75 -7.92
CA LYS A 72 -7.46 -5.60 -8.60
C LYS A 72 -6.78 -4.36 -8.07
N LEU A 73 -6.24 -3.54 -8.95
CA LEU A 73 -5.63 -2.26 -8.60
C LEU A 73 -6.55 -1.11 -9.01
N VAL A 74 -6.80 -0.19 -8.08
CA VAL A 74 -7.43 1.10 -8.32
C VAL A 74 -6.47 2.18 -7.86
N GLU A 75 -5.97 2.97 -8.81
CA GLU A 75 -5.07 4.09 -8.58
C GLU A 75 -5.88 5.40 -8.49
N PHE A 76 -5.45 6.29 -7.60
CA PHE A 76 -5.99 7.64 -7.43
C PHE A 76 -4.88 8.66 -7.76
N PRO A 77 -4.79 9.14 -9.01
CA PRO A 77 -3.65 9.93 -9.50
C PRO A 77 -3.34 11.19 -8.68
N GLU A 78 -4.39 11.80 -8.13
CA GLU A 78 -4.27 13.08 -7.42
C GLU A 78 -4.13 12.93 -5.90
N LEU A 79 -4.28 11.72 -5.35
CA LEU A 79 -4.32 11.46 -3.92
C LEU A 79 -2.99 10.89 -3.41
N GLY A 80 -2.71 11.09 -2.12
CA GLY A 80 -1.51 10.62 -1.43
C GLY A 80 -1.79 9.42 -0.51
N HIS A 81 -1.06 9.34 0.60
CA HIS A 81 -1.07 8.18 1.52
C HIS A 81 -2.44 7.80 2.09
N ALA A 82 -3.33 8.78 2.28
CA ALA A 82 -4.63 8.59 2.88
C ALA A 82 -5.77 8.99 1.92
N PRO A 83 -5.98 8.25 0.81
CA PRO A 83 -6.99 8.59 -0.17
C PRO A 83 -8.41 8.64 0.44
N GLN A 84 -8.69 7.78 1.42
CA GLN A 84 -9.96 7.74 2.16
C GLN A 84 -10.27 9.03 2.93
N MET A 85 -9.24 9.82 3.29
CA MET A 85 -9.41 11.10 4.00
C MET A 85 -9.45 12.27 3.02
N GLN A 86 -8.68 12.21 1.93
CA GLN A 86 -8.55 13.30 0.96
C GLN A 86 -9.76 13.38 0.02
N ASP A 87 -10.25 12.24 -0.46
CA ASP A 87 -11.51 12.15 -1.22
C ASP A 87 -12.31 10.92 -0.75
N PRO A 88 -13.05 11.05 0.36
CA PRO A 88 -13.86 9.96 0.90
C PRO A 88 -14.89 9.43 -0.10
N ALA A 89 -15.43 10.29 -0.98
CA ALA A 89 -16.47 9.91 -1.91
C ALA A 89 -15.92 9.01 -3.02
N ALA A 90 -14.83 9.41 -3.67
CA ALA A 90 -14.16 8.57 -4.68
C ALA A 90 -13.65 7.26 -4.07
N PHE A 91 -13.04 7.33 -2.88
CA PHE A 91 -12.55 6.14 -2.19
C PHE A 91 -13.67 5.15 -1.85
N HIS A 92 -14.76 5.60 -1.22
CA HIS A 92 -15.87 4.72 -0.86
C HIS A 92 -16.55 4.11 -2.08
N LYS A 93 -16.68 4.86 -3.19
CA LYS A 93 -17.20 4.32 -4.45
C LYS A 93 -16.33 3.15 -4.93
N ALA A 94 -15.02 3.35 -5.04
CA ALA A 94 -14.08 2.32 -5.48
C ALA A 94 -14.09 1.09 -4.54
N LEU A 95 -14.12 1.33 -3.23
CA LEU A 95 -14.18 0.28 -2.21
C LEU A 95 -15.45 -0.59 -2.35
N LEU A 96 -16.63 0.04 -2.40
CA LEU A 96 -17.90 -0.67 -2.46
C LEU A 96 -18.06 -1.44 -3.78
N GLU A 97 -17.64 -0.84 -4.90
CA GLU A 97 -17.62 -1.53 -6.20
C GLU A 97 -16.66 -2.73 -6.21
N GLY A 98 -15.50 -2.59 -5.57
CA GLY A 98 -14.51 -3.66 -5.45
C GLY A 98 -15.02 -4.83 -4.60
N LEU A 99 -15.63 -4.53 -3.46
CA LEU A 99 -16.21 -5.53 -2.55
C LEU A 99 -17.40 -6.28 -3.18
N ALA A 100 -18.28 -5.57 -3.90
CA ALA A 100 -19.41 -6.20 -4.58
C ALA A 100 -19.00 -7.19 -5.67
N LYS A 101 -17.82 -7.01 -6.27
CA LYS A 101 -17.24 -7.88 -7.31
C LYS A 101 -16.35 -8.99 -6.75
N ALA A 102 -16.12 -9.04 -5.43
CA ALA A 102 -15.39 -10.14 -4.82
C ALA A 102 -16.29 -11.38 -4.81
N PRO A 103 -15.78 -12.57 -5.18
CA PRO A 103 -16.56 -13.79 -5.07
C PRO A 103 -17.01 -13.95 -3.62
N THR A 104 -18.32 -13.99 -3.43
CA THR A 104 -18.91 -14.27 -2.12
C THR A 104 -18.55 -15.71 -1.80
N ASN A 105 -17.67 -15.93 -0.81
CA ASN A 105 -17.60 -17.22 -0.13
C ASN A 105 -18.91 -17.40 0.64
N ARG A 106 -19.94 -17.89 -0.06
CA ARG A 106 -21.14 -18.50 0.51
C ARG A 106 -21.09 -19.99 0.28
#